data_AF-A0A4Q5RJC9-F1
#
_entry.id   AF-A0A4Q5RJC9-F1
#
_cell.length_a   1.000
_cell.length_b   1.000
_cell.length_c   1.000
_cell.angle_alpha   90.00
_cell.angle_beta   90.00
_cell.angle_gamma   90.00
#
_symmetry.space_group_name_H-M   'P 1'
#
loop_
_entity.id
_entity.type
_entity.pdbx_description
1 polymer ?
#
loop_
_entity_poly.entity_id
_entity_poly.type
_entity_poly.pdbx_seq_one_letter_code
_entity_poly.pdbx_strand_id
1 'polypeptide(L)'
;MKKQHFTPIKTALTFLLVSILAGNMYAQEHNMSKQYIAPTDPAVQQKLAQWQDLKFGLFMHWGTYSEWGVVESWSICPEDEGWTQRKGPYGAT
;
A
#
# COMPACT_ATOMS: atom_id res chain seq x y z
N MET A 1 -43.10 0.35 -25.60
CA MET A 1 -42.30 1.16 -24.65
C MET A 1 -42.83 0.89 -23.23
N LYS A 2 -42.24 -0.06 -22.49
CA LYS A 2 -42.72 -0.44 -21.14
C LYS A 2 -42.23 0.62 -20.13
N LYS A 3 -43.14 1.36 -19.51
CA LYS A 3 -42.81 2.30 -18.44
C LYS A 3 -42.33 1.50 -17.24
N GLN A 4 -41.07 1.67 -16.85
CA GLN A 4 -40.53 1.04 -15.65
C GLN A 4 -41.16 1.72 -14.44
N HIS A 5 -42.00 0.99 -13.70
CA HIS A 5 -42.59 1.49 -12.46
C HIS A 5 -41.53 1.46 -11.36
N PHE A 6 -40.96 2.62 -11.05
CA PHE A 6 -40.04 2.79 -9.93
C PHE A 6 -40.83 2.64 -8.63
N THR A 7 -40.60 1.55 -7.90
CA THR A 7 -41.29 1.26 -6.64
C THR A 7 -40.43 1.77 -5.48
N PRO A 8 -40.87 2.81 -4.73
CA PRO A 8 -40.03 3.52 -3.76
C PRO A 8 -39.55 2.61 -2.61
N ILE A 9 -40.33 1.58 -2.28
CA ILE A 9 -39.99 0.57 -1.25
C ILE A 9 -38.77 -0.25 -1.65
N LYS A 10 -38.63 -0.62 -2.93
CA LYS A 10 -37.48 -1.41 -3.40
C LYS A 10 -36.21 -0.58 -3.33
N THR A 11 -36.29 0.69 -3.74
CA THR A 11 -35.20 1.64 -3.65
C THR A 11 -34.78 1.87 -2.20
N ALA A 12 -35.73 2.06 -1.28
CA ALA A 12 -35.46 2.22 0.15
C ALA A 12 -34.77 0.99 0.77
N LEU A 13 -35.23 -0.23 0.40
CA LEU A 13 -34.62 -1.48 0.85
C LEU A 13 -33.20 -1.65 0.29
N THR A 14 -32.95 -1.31 -0.97
CA THR A 14 -31.61 -1.34 -1.55
C THR A 14 -30.69 -0.34 -0.86
N PHE A 15 -31.16 0.88 -0.55
CA PHE A 15 -30.38 1.85 0.22
C PHE A 15 -30.05 1.35 1.63
N LEU A 16 -31.02 0.75 2.32
CA LEU A 16 -30.79 0.18 3.65
C LEU A 16 -29.75 -0.94 3.62
N LEU A 17 -29.83 -1.83 2.63
CA LEU A 17 -28.88 -2.93 2.45
C LEU A 17 -27.45 -2.40 2.18
N VAL A 18 -27.31 -1.39 1.32
CA VAL A 18 -26.01 -0.75 1.03
C VAL A 18 -25.44 -0.09 2.28
N SER A 19 -26.26 0.61 3.07
CA SER A 19 -25.83 1.25 4.31
C SER A 19 -25.35 0.25 5.37
N ILE A 20 -26.00 -0.92 5.48
CA ILE A 20 -25.58 -2.00 6.40
C ILE A 20 -24.23 -2.60 5.95
N LEU A 21 -24.03 -2.78 4.64
CA LEU A 21 -22.79 -3.33 4.08
C LEU A 21 -21.61 -2.34 4.19
N ALA A 22 -21.86 -1.03 4.09
CA ALA A 22 -20.83 0.00 4.21
C ALA A 22 -20.31 0.20 5.65
N GLY A 23 -21.11 -0.12 6.68
CA GLY A 23 -20.77 0.14 8.08
C GLY A 23 -19.65 -0.73 8.68
N ASN A 24 -19.14 -1.73 7.96
CA ASN A 24 -18.15 -2.69 8.45
C ASN A 24 -16.77 -2.60 7.78
N MET A 25 -16.49 -1.50 7.05
CA MET A 25 -15.18 -1.31 6.44
C MET A 25 -14.18 -0.72 7.45
N TYR A 26 -13.45 -1.59 8.15
CA TYR A 26 -12.26 -1.21 8.89
C TYR A 26 -11.06 -1.27 7.94
N ALA A 27 -10.36 -0.14 7.75
CA ALA A 27 -9.06 -0.15 7.08
C ALA A 27 -8.06 -0.95 7.93
N GLN A 28 -7.16 -1.69 7.29
CA GLN A 28 -6.09 -2.42 7.99
C GLN A 28 -5.07 -1.39 8.55
N GLU A 29 -5.27 -0.95 9.78
CA GLU A 29 -4.26 -0.18 10.50
C GLU A 29 -3.12 -1.13 10.89
N HIS A 30 -1.90 -0.84 10.43
CA HIS A 30 -0.71 -1.52 10.95
C HIS A 30 -0.59 -1.19 12.44
N ASN A 31 -0.26 -2.16 13.30
CA ASN A 31 -0.10 -1.95 14.75
C ASN A 31 1.07 -0.98 15.04
N MET A 32 0.82 0.31 14.90
CA MET A 32 1.79 1.36 15.23
C MET A 32 1.69 1.66 16.71
N SER A 33 2.83 1.93 17.34
CA SER A 33 2.84 2.50 18.69
C SER A 33 2.00 3.78 18.71
N LYS A 34 1.04 3.88 19.64
CA LYS A 34 0.16 5.06 19.78
C LYS A 34 0.91 6.38 19.98
N GLN A 35 2.16 6.30 20.45
CA GLN A 35 3.01 7.45 20.71
C GLN A 35 4.42 7.19 20.19
N TYR A 36 5.04 8.22 19.63
CA TYR A 36 6.44 8.19 19.25
C TYR A 36 7.32 8.21 20.50
N ILE A 37 8.27 7.28 20.59
CA ILE A 37 9.26 7.22 21.67
C ILE A 37 10.60 7.63 21.08
N ALA A 38 11.10 8.79 21.49
CA ALA A 38 12.39 9.28 21.04
C ALA A 38 13.54 8.41 21.60
N PRO A 39 14.64 8.21 20.85
CA PRO A 39 15.80 7.50 21.35
C PRO A 39 16.45 8.27 22.51
N THR A 40 16.86 7.57 23.56
CA THR A 40 17.52 8.17 24.74
C THR A 40 19.04 8.20 24.64
N ASP A 41 19.63 7.41 23.74
CA ASP A 41 21.08 7.37 23.50
C ASP A 41 21.57 8.70 22.89
N PRO A 42 22.48 9.43 23.57
CA PRO A 42 23.03 10.68 23.06
C PRO A 42 23.70 10.56 21.68
N ALA A 43 24.35 9.42 21.39
CA ALA A 43 25.01 9.21 20.10
C ALA A 43 23.99 9.09 18.95
N VAL A 44 22.83 8.49 19.22
CA VAL A 44 21.73 8.42 18.25
C VAL A 44 21.11 9.80 18.05
N GLN A 45 20.86 10.54 19.12
CA GLN A 45 20.32 11.90 19.04
C GLN A 45 21.24 12.84 18.24
N GLN A 46 22.56 12.78 18.47
CA GLN A 46 23.53 13.57 17.71
C GLN A 46 23.53 13.21 16.22
N LYS A 47 23.50 11.92 15.89
CA LYS A 47 23.39 11.48 14.48
C LYS A 47 22.12 12.00 13.85
N LEU A 48 20.97 11.90 14.52
CA LEU A 48 19.70 12.41 14.00
C LEU A 48 19.74 13.92 13.77
N ALA A 49 20.33 14.70 14.68
CA ALA A 49 20.50 16.13 14.50
C ALA A 49 21.36 16.46 13.27
N GLN A 50 22.47 15.74 13.08
CA GLN A 50 23.32 15.88 11.89
C GLN A 50 22.57 15.51 10.60
N TRP A 51 21.84 14.39 10.59
CA TRP A 51 21.06 13.94 9.44
C TRP A 51 19.94 14.92 9.06
N GLN A 52 19.26 15.51 10.05
CA GLN A 52 18.22 16.53 9.80
C GLN A 52 18.79 17.83 9.22
N ASP A 53 20.08 18.10 9.42
CA ASP A 53 20.71 19.28 8.85
C ASP A 53 21.07 19.12 7.37
N LEU A 54 21.18 17.88 6.87
CA LEU A 54 21.41 17.61 5.45
C LEU A 54 20.20 18.07 4.62
N LYS A 55 20.42 19.04 3.72
CA LYS A 55 19.34 19.61 2.88
C LYS A 55 19.22 18.94 1.51
N PHE A 56 20.18 18.11 1.15
CA PHE A 56 20.20 17.40 -0.13
C PHE A 56 20.64 15.95 0.09
N GLY A 57 19.88 15.03 -0.51
CA GLY A 57 20.21 13.61 -0.53
C GLY A 57 19.93 13.06 -1.92
N LEU A 58 20.84 12.20 -2.39
CA LEU A 58 20.64 11.38 -3.58
C LEU A 58 20.49 9.94 -3.12
N PHE A 59 19.38 9.32 -3.49
CA PHE A 59 19.15 7.90 -3.29
C PHE A 59 18.84 7.27 -4.64
N MET A 60 19.52 6.19 -4.98
CA MET A 60 19.35 5.48 -6.25
C MET A 60 18.89 4.06 -5.99
N HIS A 61 17.78 3.68 -6.61
CA HIS A 61 17.37 2.27 -6.73
C HIS A 61 18.11 1.64 -7.90
N TRP A 62 19.09 0.79 -7.62
CA TRP A 62 19.85 0.06 -8.62
C TRP A 62 20.10 -1.39 -8.19
N GLY A 63 19.91 -2.32 -9.12
CA GLY A 63 20.14 -3.75 -8.91
C GLY A 63 19.98 -4.54 -10.20
N THR A 64 19.97 -5.87 -10.13
CA THR A 64 19.84 -6.75 -11.32
C THR A 64 18.54 -6.52 -12.10
N TYR A 65 17.47 -6.09 -11.43
CA TYR A 65 16.21 -5.68 -12.07
C TYR A 65 16.38 -4.45 -12.98
N SER A 66 17.36 -3.58 -12.69
CA SER A 66 17.64 -2.39 -13.50
C SER A 66 18.25 -2.74 -14.86
N GLU A 67 19.03 -3.83 -14.94
CA GLU A 67 19.58 -4.32 -16.20
C GLU A 67 18.49 -4.91 -17.09
N TRP A 68 17.54 -5.64 -16.49
CA TRP A 68 16.47 -6.31 -17.21
C TRP A 68 15.29 -5.39 -17.56
N GLY A 69 15.33 -4.12 -17.14
CA GLY A 69 14.27 -3.14 -17.39
C GLY A 69 12.93 -3.55 -16.77
N VAL A 70 12.95 -4.31 -15.68
CA VAL A 70 11.74 -4.81 -15.00
C VAL A 70 11.26 -3.76 -13.98
N VAL A 71 9.95 -3.75 -13.74
CA VAL A 71 9.33 -2.83 -12.76
C VAL A 71 9.83 -3.14 -11.36
N GLU A 72 10.79 -2.32 -10.92
CA GLU A 72 11.31 -2.25 -9.55
C GLU A 72 11.87 -3.58 -9.01
N SER A 73 12.21 -3.61 -7.71
CA SER A 73 12.72 -4.81 -7.04
C SER A 73 11.63 -5.83 -6.71
N TRP A 74 10.35 -5.53 -6.92
CA TRP A 74 9.23 -6.39 -6.50
C TRP A 74 9.25 -7.77 -7.14
N SER A 75 9.75 -7.90 -8.37
CA SER A 75 9.89 -9.21 -9.02
C SER A 75 11.01 -10.09 -8.45
N ILE A 76 11.79 -9.61 -7.47
CA ILE A 76 12.79 -10.43 -6.76
C ILE A 76 12.11 -11.37 -5.76
N CYS A 77 10.98 -10.96 -5.17
CA CYS A 77 10.16 -11.78 -4.26
C CYS A 77 8.75 -11.96 -4.86
N PRO A 78 8.60 -12.75 -5.93
CA PRO A 78 7.34 -12.90 -6.64
C PRO A 78 6.26 -13.70 -5.88
N GLU A 79 6.59 -14.24 -4.70
CA GLU A 79 5.71 -15.11 -3.92
C GLU A 79 4.64 -14.34 -3.15
N ASP A 80 4.93 -13.10 -2.76
CA ASP A 80 4.06 -12.30 -1.88
C ASP A 80 2.85 -11.71 -2.63
N GLU A 81 2.98 -11.48 -3.94
CA GLU A 81 2.02 -10.71 -4.72
C GLU A 81 1.88 -11.24 -6.16
N GLY A 82 0.68 -11.66 -6.57
CA GLY A 82 0.47 -12.29 -7.88
C GLY A 82 0.77 -11.40 -9.11
N TRP A 83 0.87 -10.09 -8.92
CA TRP A 83 1.19 -9.11 -9.98
C TRP A 83 2.70 -8.90 -10.18
N THR A 84 3.55 -9.40 -9.29
CA THR A 84 5.02 -9.29 -9.38
C THR A 84 5.65 -10.51 -10.06
N GLN A 85 4.85 -11.57 -10.28
CA GLN A 85 5.24 -12.81 -10.95
C GLN A 85 5.62 -12.58 -12.41
N ARG A 86 6.83 -13.03 -12.78
CA ARG A 86 7.32 -12.96 -14.16
C ARG A 86 6.71 -14.09 -14.98
N LYS A 87 6.11 -13.78 -16.13
CA LYS A 87 5.55 -14.78 -17.05
C LYS A 87 6.34 -14.73 -18.37
N GLY A 88 7.16 -15.75 -18.62
CA GLY A 88 8.02 -15.86 -19.79
C GLY A 88 9.04 -17.01 -19.68
N PRO A 89 9.80 -17.32 -20.75
CA PRO A 89 10.72 -18.47 -20.79
C PRO A 89 11.85 -18.44 -19.73
N TYR A 90 12.11 -17.27 -19.14
CA TYR A 90 13.09 -17.07 -18.08
C TYR A 90 12.47 -16.62 -16.74
N GLY A 91 11.12 -16.67 -16.64
CA GLY A 91 10.37 -16.17 -15.49
C GLY A 91 9.52 -17.21 -14.76
N ALA A 92 9.34 -18.40 -15.33
CA ALA A 92 8.65 -19.49 -14.66
C ALA A 92 9.62 -20.24 -13.74
N THR A 93 9.46 -20.07 -12.43
CA THR A 93 9.88 -21.04 -11.40
C THR A 93 8.78 -22.05 -11.17
#